data_AF-A0A2D4HPH3-F1
#
_entry.id   AF-A0A2D4HPH3-F1
#
_cell.length_a   1.000
_cell.length_b   1.000
_cell.length_c   1.000
_cell.angle_alpha   90.00
_cell.angle_beta   90.00
_cell.angle_gamma   90.00
#
_symmetry.space_group_name_H-M   'P 1'
#
loop_
_entity.id
_entity.type
_entity.pdbx_description
1 polymer ?
#
loop_
_entity_poly.entity_id
_entity_poly.type
_entity_poly.pdbx_seq_one_letter_code
_entity_poly.pdbx_strand_id
1 'polypeptide(L)'
;KMMDAQSQVWGQDMLLQIKENKLLLTDIEAEEELDCYPLEDIQDLVSILNHCIYNSILAISVKDLNQQKIIILLFQCEQIGADLLKTKIQKAIEEWRTECQTHNMLRVNLENMLNQQNRACYIGHSKQIPHDSPWDMESRY
;
A
#
# COMPACT_ATOMS: atom_id res chain seq x y z
N LYS A 1 24.93 16.26 21.73
CA LYS A 1 24.24 17.57 21.81
C LYS A 1 22.76 17.30 21.57
N MET A 2 21.97 17.20 22.64
CA MET A 2 20.51 17.11 22.53
C MET A 2 20.01 18.55 22.44
N MET A 3 19.38 18.91 21.32
CA MET A 3 18.83 20.26 21.18
C MET A 3 17.45 20.29 21.81
N ASP A 4 17.28 21.27 22.69
CA ASP A 4 16.08 21.52 23.46
C ASP A 4 14.87 21.77 22.56
N ALA A 5 13.74 21.24 23.02
CA ALA A 5 12.43 21.29 22.38
C ALA A 5 11.81 22.72 22.40
N GLN A 6 12.44 23.66 21.71
CA GLN A 6 11.78 24.79 21.08
C GLN A 6 11.79 24.47 19.60
N SER A 7 10.63 24.46 18.92
CA SER A 7 10.47 24.06 17.51
C SER A 7 11.47 24.74 16.56
N GLN A 8 12.69 24.22 16.50
CA GLN A 8 13.70 24.61 15.53
C GLN A 8 13.24 24.00 14.22
N VAL A 9 12.79 24.88 13.32
CA VAL A 9 12.55 24.53 11.93
C VAL A 9 13.91 24.25 11.33
N TRP A 10 14.18 22.99 11.00
CA TRP A 10 15.37 22.58 10.27
C TRP A 10 14.97 22.43 8.80
N GLY A 11 15.67 23.12 7.91
CA GLY A 11 15.54 22.97 6.47
C GLY A 11 16.77 22.27 5.92
N GLN A 12 16.56 21.39 4.94
CA GLN A 12 17.61 20.70 4.18
C GLN A 12 17.13 20.51 2.74
N ASP A 13 18.06 20.59 1.79
CA ASP A 13 17.78 20.29 0.39
C ASP A 13 17.76 18.78 0.17
N MET A 14 16.70 18.29 -0.47
CA MET A 14 16.43 16.85 -0.65
C MET A 14 15.79 16.60 -2.01
N LEU A 15 15.90 15.38 -2.52
CA LEU A 15 15.11 14.91 -3.65
C LEU A 15 13.86 14.20 -3.15
N LEU A 16 12.71 14.57 -3.72
CA LEU A 16 11.43 13.88 -3.52
C LEU A 16 11.17 12.95 -4.70
N GLN A 17 11.07 11.66 -4.44
CA GLN A 17 10.91 10.64 -5.47
C GLN A 17 9.76 9.68 -5.16
N ILE A 18 9.24 9.02 -6.19
CA ILE A 18 8.35 7.87 -6.02
C ILE A 18 9.09 6.64 -6.49
N LYS A 19 9.24 5.66 -5.60
CA LYS A 19 9.93 4.41 -5.87
C LYS A 19 9.20 3.29 -5.13
N GLU A 20 8.92 2.19 -5.84
CA GLU A 20 8.34 0.97 -5.24
C GLU A 20 7.09 1.22 -4.38
N ASN A 21 6.16 2.04 -4.89
CA ASN A 21 4.92 2.40 -4.18
C ASN A 21 5.15 3.13 -2.84
N LYS A 22 6.28 3.83 -2.74
CA LYS A 22 6.63 4.71 -1.63
C LYS A 22 7.05 6.08 -2.14
N LEU A 23 6.76 7.08 -1.34
CA LEU A 23 7.38 8.40 -1.42
C LEU A 23 8.72 8.34 -0.67
N LEU A 24 9.80 8.65 -1.37
CA LEU A 24 11.16 8.54 -0.89
C LEU A 24 11.79 9.93 -0.80
N LEU A 25 12.42 10.22 0.33
CA LEU A 25 13.29 11.37 0.53
C LEU A 25 14.73 10.89 0.44
N THR A 26 15.50 11.47 -0.48
CA THR A 26 16.93 11.15 -0.62
C THR A 26 17.80 12.39 -0.49
N ASP A 27 19.02 12.18 -0.01
CA ASP A 27 20.05 13.20 -0.04
C ASP A 27 20.41 13.56 -1.49
N ILE A 28 20.71 14.84 -1.73
CA ILE A 28 21.04 15.37 -3.05
C ILE A 28 22.43 14.95 -3.55
N GLU A 29 23.37 14.63 -2.65
CA GLU A 29 24.75 14.29 -2.99
C GLU A 29 25.00 12.79 -2.95
N ALA A 30 24.56 12.13 -1.87
CA ALA A 30 24.91 10.75 -1.56
C ALA A 30 23.93 9.72 -2.13
N GLU A 31 22.77 10.14 -2.65
CA GLU A 31 21.62 9.28 -2.99
C GLU A 31 21.18 8.37 -1.82
N GLU A 32 21.53 8.76 -0.60
CA GLU A 32 21.16 8.04 0.62
C GLU A 32 19.67 8.24 0.91
N GLU A 33 18.98 7.17 1.30
CA GLU A 33 17.60 7.24 1.78
C GLU A 33 17.56 7.91 3.15
N LEU A 34 16.91 9.07 3.19
CA LEU A 34 16.72 9.86 4.42
C LEU A 34 15.44 9.45 5.13
N ASP A 35 14.37 9.19 4.36
CA ASP A 35 13.07 8.78 4.88
C ASP A 35 12.24 8.14 3.77
N CYS A 36 11.33 7.23 4.14
CA CYS A 36 10.35 6.67 3.19
C CYS A 36 8.96 6.54 3.79
N TYR A 37 7.96 6.83 2.96
CA TYR A 37 6.55 6.85 3.32
C TYR A 37 5.75 6.03 2.30
N PRO A 38 5.07 4.94 2.72
CA PRO A 38 4.18 4.20 1.82
C PRO A 38 3.12 5.11 1.19
N LEU A 39 2.81 4.90 -0.09
CA LEU A 39 1.76 5.67 -0.76
C LEU A 39 0.37 5.47 -0.11
N GLU A 40 0.17 4.33 0.57
CA GLU A 40 -1.04 4.05 1.35
C GLU A 40 -1.23 4.98 2.57
N ASP A 41 -0.13 5.48 3.13
CA ASP A 41 -0.14 6.31 4.33
C ASP A 41 -0.36 7.79 4.01
N ILE A 42 -0.21 8.20 2.75
CA ILE A 42 -0.45 9.58 2.30
C ILE A 42 -1.95 9.89 2.37
N GLN A 43 -2.31 10.83 3.24
CA GLN A 43 -3.69 11.24 3.49
C GLN A 43 -4.11 12.42 2.61
N ASP A 44 -3.24 13.43 2.48
CA ASP A 44 -3.57 14.65 1.75
C ASP A 44 -2.32 15.35 1.16
N LEU A 45 -2.55 16.12 0.10
CA LEU A 45 -1.56 16.89 -0.65
C LEU A 45 -2.09 18.29 -0.94
N VAL A 46 -1.43 19.31 -0.40
CA VAL A 46 -1.79 20.71 -0.60
C VAL A 46 -0.65 21.45 -1.27
N SER A 47 -0.94 22.11 -2.38
CA SER A 47 0.00 23.01 -3.04
C SER A 47 -0.40 24.45 -2.75
N ILE A 48 0.58 25.27 -2.40
CA ILE A 48 0.41 26.68 -2.04
C ILE A 48 1.39 27.47 -2.91
N LEU A 49 0.86 28.33 -3.77
CA LEU A 49 1.64 29.13 -4.69
C LEU A 49 1.63 30.61 -4.29
N ASN A 50 2.74 31.30 -4.56
CA ASN A 50 2.85 32.76 -4.47
C ASN A 50 2.40 33.34 -3.12
N HIS A 51 2.88 32.75 -2.01
CA HIS A 51 2.51 33.18 -0.67
C HIS A 51 3.74 33.56 0.15
N CYS A 52 3.71 34.75 0.78
CA CYS A 52 4.84 35.35 1.50
C CYS A 52 6.10 35.44 0.63
N ILE A 53 7.23 34.89 1.10
CA ILE A 53 8.52 34.84 0.39
C ILE A 53 8.68 33.58 -0.46
N TYR A 54 7.70 32.67 -0.46
CA TYR A 54 7.78 31.39 -1.12
C TYR A 54 6.87 31.35 -2.35
N ASN A 55 7.45 30.97 -3.47
CA ASN A 55 6.73 30.91 -4.74
C ASN A 55 5.99 29.59 -4.92
N SER A 56 6.45 28.51 -4.27
CA SER A 56 5.91 27.18 -4.46
C SER A 56 6.17 26.27 -3.26
N ILE A 57 5.12 25.97 -2.49
CA ILE A 57 5.17 25.10 -1.32
C ILE A 57 4.24 23.90 -1.52
N LEU A 58 4.76 22.70 -1.23
CA LEU A 58 3.99 21.46 -1.17
C LEU A 58 3.92 20.99 0.29
N ALA A 59 2.72 20.78 0.81
CA ALA A 59 2.48 20.12 2.08
C ALA A 59 1.92 18.72 1.85
N ILE A 60 2.48 17.73 2.53
CA ILE A 60 2.08 16.33 2.46
C ILE A 60 1.70 15.86 3.85
N SER A 61 0.46 15.37 4.01
CA SER A 61 0.01 14.77 5.26
C SER A 61 0.16 13.26 5.18
N VAL A 62 0.92 12.67 6.10
CA VAL A 62 1.19 11.23 6.16
C VAL A 62 0.70 10.69 7.49
N LYS A 63 0.00 9.55 7.46
CA LYS A 63 -0.41 8.83 8.65
C LYS A 63 0.74 7.98 9.15
N ASP A 64 1.24 8.29 10.35
CA ASP A 64 2.18 7.40 11.05
C ASP A 64 1.38 6.31 11.77
N LEU A 65 1.42 5.09 11.22
CA LEU A 65 0.76 3.92 11.80
C LEU A 65 1.36 3.52 13.15
N ASN A 66 2.65 3.78 13.39
CA ASN A 66 3.34 3.41 14.63
C ASN A 66 2.92 4.33 15.78
N GLN A 67 2.70 5.61 15.48
CA GLN A 67 2.39 6.63 16.50
C GLN A 67 0.93 7.06 16.54
N GLN A 68 0.08 6.56 15.64
CA GLN A 68 -1.31 6.98 15.45
C GLN A 68 -1.45 8.52 15.31
N LYS A 69 -0.48 9.14 14.65
CA LYS A 69 -0.41 10.59 14.45
C LYS A 69 -0.35 10.92 12.97
N ILE A 70 -0.70 12.17 12.64
CA ILE A 70 -0.49 12.73 11.31
C ILE A 70 0.81 13.53 11.35
N ILE A 71 1.72 13.20 10.45
CA ILE A 71 2.96 13.94 10.19
C ILE A 71 2.69 14.84 8.99
N ILE A 72 3.11 16.11 9.07
CA ILE A 72 3.03 17.06 7.96
C ILE A 72 4.45 17.36 7.49
N LEU A 73 4.73 17.00 6.24
CA LEU A 73 5.98 17.32 5.55
C LEU A 73 5.77 18.57 4.70
N LEU A 74 6.69 19.53 4.79
CA LEU A 74 6.62 20.79 4.06
C LEU A 74 7.84 20.92 3.15
N PHE A 75 7.60 21.15 1.86
CA PHE A 75 8.64 21.27 0.84
C PHE A 75 8.53 22.60 0.13
N GLN A 76 9.63 23.33 0.03
CA GLN A 76 9.78 24.40 -0.95
C GLN A 76 10.23 23.79 -2.28
N CYS A 77 9.42 23.96 -3.33
CA CYS A 77 9.67 23.35 -4.64
C CYS A 77 10.35 24.36 -5.58
N GLU A 78 11.65 24.20 -5.82
CA GLU A 78 12.40 25.14 -6.67
C GLU A 78 12.37 24.79 -8.16
N GLN A 79 12.37 23.50 -8.52
CA GLN A 79 12.58 23.06 -9.91
C GLN A 79 11.28 22.85 -10.70
N ILE A 80 10.38 21.98 -10.21
CA ILE A 80 9.17 21.53 -10.96
C ILE A 80 7.91 22.28 -10.50
N GLY A 81 7.97 22.95 -9.34
CA GLY A 81 6.83 23.60 -8.69
C GLY A 81 5.87 22.63 -7.99
N ALA A 82 5.24 23.11 -6.93
CA ALA A 82 4.39 22.33 -6.03
C ALA A 82 3.13 21.77 -6.70
N ASP A 83 2.48 22.53 -7.58
CA ASP A 83 1.24 22.10 -8.26
C ASP A 83 1.47 20.89 -9.17
N LEU A 84 2.53 20.96 -9.99
CA LEU A 84 2.88 19.88 -10.89
C LEU A 84 3.37 18.66 -10.11
N LEU A 85 4.18 18.87 -9.06
CA LEU A 85 4.66 17.80 -8.20
C LEU A 85 3.49 17.10 -7.47
N LYS A 86 2.55 17.88 -6.90
CA LYS A 86 1.30 17.36 -6.33
C LYS A 86 0.54 16.51 -7.32
N THR A 87 0.32 17.00 -8.54
CA THR A 87 -0.43 16.28 -9.58
C THR A 87 0.24 14.95 -9.93
N LYS A 88 1.58 14.94 -10.03
CA LYS A 88 2.34 13.71 -10.31
C LYS A 88 2.23 12.70 -9.16
N ILE A 89 2.32 13.15 -7.91
CA ILE A 89 2.20 12.27 -6.74
C ILE A 89 0.78 11.70 -6.64
N GLN A 90 -0.24 12.54 -6.82
CA GLN A 90 -1.65 12.09 -6.83
C GLN A 90 -1.89 11.03 -7.90
N LYS A 91 -1.34 11.23 -9.11
CA LYS A 91 -1.45 10.26 -10.19
C LYS A 91 -0.82 8.92 -9.83
N ALA A 92 0.38 8.94 -9.26
CA ALA A 92 1.06 7.71 -8.83
C ALA A 92 0.31 6.96 -7.72
N ILE A 93 -0.30 7.69 -6.78
CA ILE A 93 -1.16 7.09 -5.75
C ILE A 93 -2.37 6.40 -6.39
N GLU A 94 -3.00 7.03 -7.37
CA GLU A 94 -4.18 6.47 -8.07
C GLU A 94 -3.83 5.24 -8.89
N GLU A 95 -2.70 5.28 -9.60
CA GLU A 95 -2.15 4.13 -10.33
C GLU A 95 -1.91 2.95 -9.38
N TRP A 96 -1.22 3.19 -8.25
CA TRP A 96 -0.98 2.18 -7.21
C TRP A 96 -2.28 1.60 -6.63
N ARG A 97 -3.29 2.44 -6.35
CA ARG A 97 -4.60 1.98 -5.84
C ARG A 97 -5.31 1.07 -6.84
N THR A 98 -5.28 1.44 -8.11
CA THR A 98 -5.90 0.66 -9.19
C THR A 98 -5.22 -0.71 -9.34
N GLU A 99 -3.90 -0.76 -9.27
CA GLU A 99 -3.14 -2.01 -9.28
C GLU A 99 -3.49 -2.89 -8.08
N CYS A 100 -3.54 -2.33 -6.87
CA CYS A 100 -3.93 -3.06 -5.66
C CYS A 100 -5.36 -3.61 -5.76
N GLN A 101 -6.30 -2.81 -6.27
CA GLN A 101 -7.69 -3.26 -6.47
C GLN A 101 -7.77 -4.41 -7.47
N THR A 102 -7.03 -4.32 -8.58
CA THR A 102 -6.97 -5.37 -9.60
C THR A 102 -6.42 -6.67 -9.01
N HIS A 103 -5.31 -6.59 -8.29
CA HIS A 103 -4.71 -7.75 -7.64
C HIS A 103 -5.65 -8.38 -6.59
N ASN A 104 -6.34 -7.57 -5.80
CA ASN A 104 -7.33 -8.05 -4.83
C ASN A 104 -8.51 -8.75 -5.52
N MET A 105 -9.03 -8.19 -6.63
CA MET A 105 -10.09 -8.82 -7.42
C MET A 105 -9.64 -10.17 -7.98
N LEU A 106 -8.43 -10.26 -8.53
CA LEU A 106 -7.88 -11.52 -9.02
C LEU A 106 -7.75 -12.56 -7.92
N ARG A 107 -7.29 -12.17 -6.72
CA ARG A 107 -7.20 -13.05 -5.55
C ARG A 107 -8.58 -13.60 -5.16
N VAL A 108 -9.58 -12.73 -5.04
CA VAL A 108 -10.96 -13.14 -4.69
C VAL A 108 -11.56 -14.06 -5.77
N ASN A 109 -11.32 -13.77 -7.04
CA ASN A 109 -11.79 -14.64 -8.13
C ASN A 109 -11.16 -16.04 -8.06
N LEU A 110 -9.86 -16.14 -7.78
CA LEU A 110 -9.17 -17.42 -7.60
C LEU A 110 -9.70 -18.18 -6.37
N GLU A 111 -9.88 -17.50 -5.23
CA GLU A 111 -10.47 -18.08 -4.01
C GLU A 111 -11.87 -18.65 -4.30
N ASN A 112 -12.69 -17.92 -5.04
CA ASN A 112 -14.03 -18.37 -5.43
C ASN A 112 -14.00 -19.61 -6.32
N MET A 113 -13.09 -19.67 -7.31
CA MET A 113 -12.94 -20.85 -8.17
C MET A 113 -12.48 -22.08 -7.39
N LEU A 114 -11.52 -21.92 -6.48
CA LEU A 114 -11.05 -23.01 -5.61
C LEU A 114 -12.15 -23.50 -4.66
N ASN A 115 -12.93 -22.58 -4.08
CA ASN A 115 -14.05 -22.91 -3.20
C ASN A 115 -15.19 -23.64 -3.94
N GLN A 116 -15.47 -23.28 -5.20
CA GLN A 116 -16.44 -24.00 -6.03
C GLN A 116 -15.97 -25.41 -6.38
N GLN A 117 -14.69 -25.60 -6.71
CA GLN A 117 -14.13 -26.93 -6.98
C GLN A 117 -14.16 -27.82 -5.73
N ASN A 118 -13.84 -27.29 -4.56
CA ASN A 118 -13.99 -28.01 -3.30
C ASN A 118 -15.44 -28.46 -3.09
N ARG A 119 -16.44 -27.59 -3.32
CA ARG A 119 -17.86 -27.97 -3.19
C ARG A 119 -18.32 -29.02 -4.21
N ALA A 120 -17.82 -28.97 -5.44
CA ALA A 120 -18.14 -29.96 -6.46
C ALA A 120 -17.58 -31.36 -6.12
N CYS A 121 -16.41 -31.44 -5.48
CA CYS A 121 -15.78 -32.71 -5.09
C CYS A 121 -16.49 -33.45 -3.94
N TYR A 122 -17.21 -32.77 -3.06
CA TYR A 122 -17.91 -33.43 -1.93
C TYR A 122 -19.31 -33.96 -2.26
N ILE A 123 -19.81 -33.78 -3.50
CA ILE A 123 -21.17 -34.19 -3.88
C ILE A 123 -21.20 -35.50 -4.69
N GLY A 124 -20.05 -36.06 -5.08
CA GLY A 124 -20.01 -37.19 -5.99
C GLY A 124 -19.07 -38.32 -5.58
N HIS A 125 -19.33 -39.01 -4.46
CA HIS A 125 -19.17 -40.46 -4.29
C HIS A 125 -19.27 -40.88 -2.81
N SER A 126 -20.47 -40.78 -2.23
CA SER A 126 -20.89 -41.81 -1.27
C SER A 126 -21.54 -42.93 -2.07
N LYS A 127 -20.73 -43.77 -2.73
CA LYS A 127 -21.23 -45.08 -3.13
C LYS A 127 -21.53 -45.81 -1.83
N GLN A 128 -22.80 -45.98 -1.51
CA GLN A 128 -23.20 -47.00 -0.54
C GLN A 128 -22.58 -48.31 -1.01
N ILE A 129 -21.71 -48.88 -0.18
CA ILE A 129 -21.15 -50.21 -0.40
C ILE A 129 -22.35 -51.17 -0.36
N PRO A 130 -22.64 -51.92 -1.44
CA PRO A 130 -23.63 -52.98 -1.36
C PRO A 130 -23.14 -53.98 -0.31
N HIS A 131 -23.95 -54.20 0.72
CA HIS A 131 -23.68 -55.18 1.76
C HIS A 131 -24.00 -56.59 1.24
N ASP A 132 -23.27 -57.04 0.22
CA ASP A 132 -23.23 -58.46 -0.16
C ASP A 132 -21.85 -58.97 0.24
N SER A 133 -21.74 -59.39 1.51
CA SER A 133 -20.57 -60.05 2.03
C SER A 133 -20.49 -61.46 1.41
N PRO A 134 -19.41 -61.85 0.71
CA PRO A 134 -19.29 -63.17 0.09
C PRO A 134 -19.16 -64.34 1.08
N TRP A 135 -19.25 -64.07 2.38
CA TRP A 135 -18.96 -65.02 3.45
C TRP A 135 -20.21 -65.53 4.19
N ASP A 136 -21.43 -65.12 3.79
CA ASP A 136 -22.68 -65.57 4.42
C ASP A 136 -23.13 -66.99 4.02
N MET A 137 -22.20 -67.85 3.57
CA MET A 137 -22.48 -69.24 3.24
C MET A 137 -21.84 -70.17 4.27
N GLU A 138 -22.37 -70.14 5.50
CA GLU A 138 -21.98 -71.10 6.53
C GLU A 138 -23.08 -72.13 6.78
N SER A 139 -22.83 -73.30 6.18
CA SER A 139 -23.21 -74.66 6.54
C SER A 139 -24.47 -74.88 7.38
N ARG A 140 -25.54 -75.32 6.70
CA ARG A 140 -26.55 -76.19 7.33
C ARG A 140 -26.24 -77.65 6.97
N TYR A 141 -25.81 -78.40 7.99
CA TYR A 141 -25.89 -79.86 8.03
C TYR A 141 -27.35 -80.33 8.00
#